data_AF-V4AB60-F1
#
_entry.id   AF-V4AB60-F1
#
_cell.length_a   1.000
_cell.length_b   1.000
_cell.length_c   1.000
_cell.angle_alpha   90.00
_cell.angle_beta   90.00
_cell.angle_gamma   90.00
#
_symmetry.space_group_name_H-M   'P 1'
#
loop_
_entity.id
_entity.type
_entity.pdbx_description
1 polymer ?
#
loop_
_entity_poly.entity_id
_entity_poly.type
_entity_poly.pdbx_seq_one_letter_code
_entity_poly.pdbx_strand_id
1 'polypeptide(L)'
;MLRLIILIVCCVFYQVDCQSVAQQCLTEQIRNNAGNTRQLAIQQSPETTTLNAFRSICSNFDSYIRCFQSRLPGSIDSTDRFLTLMFDYRAMWTAYRGLCSDLNVLATRIRCLLSTPEVRRCYDIFNQGVTQVVNLQSQSRLDEYGLRNLACNVSVQRYQCETQVYSFCDAQAGEIMQSFFYAGVPPTCRDYTGTYSRYTHMYGSGEITSISNLLFTLPIFLIISKWL
;
A
#
# COMPACT_ATOMS: atom_id res chain seq x y z
N MET A 1 0.83 -39.55 9.97
CA MET A 1 2.13 -38.88 9.73
C MET A 1 2.59 -38.88 8.27
N LEU A 2 2.10 -39.78 7.40
CA LEU A 2 2.53 -39.85 5.98
C LEU A 2 1.92 -38.76 5.06
N ARG A 3 0.86 -38.06 5.46
CA ARG A 3 0.21 -37.00 4.66
C ARG A 3 0.85 -35.60 4.82
N LEU A 4 1.65 -35.37 5.85
CA LEU A 4 2.29 -34.08 6.10
C LEU A 4 3.59 -33.90 5.30
N ILE A 5 4.26 -35.01 4.98
CA ILE A 5 5.55 -35.02 4.25
C ILE A 5 5.33 -34.79 2.75
N ILE A 6 4.20 -35.24 2.18
CA ILE A 6 3.88 -35.05 0.76
C ILE A 6 3.57 -33.57 0.44
N LEU A 7 3.00 -32.82 1.38
CA LEU A 7 2.72 -31.38 1.21
C LEU A 7 4.00 -30.52 1.23
N ILE A 8 4.99 -30.90 2.02
CA ILE A 8 6.28 -30.19 2.09
C ILE A 8 7.12 -30.48 0.84
N VAL A 9 7.07 -31.71 0.30
CA VAL A 9 7.83 -32.07 -0.90
C VAL A 9 7.25 -31.45 -2.17
N CYS A 10 5.93 -31.22 -2.26
CA CYS A 10 5.35 -30.54 -3.42
C CYS A 10 5.79 -29.06 -3.54
N CYS A 11 6.08 -28.39 -2.42
CA CYS A 11 6.56 -27.00 -2.43
C CYS A 11 8.04 -26.87 -2.79
N VAL A 12 8.84 -27.96 -2.69
CA VAL A 12 10.28 -27.92 -2.96
C VAL A 12 10.62 -28.24 -4.43
N PHE A 13 9.77 -29.01 -5.11
CA PHE A 13 10.01 -29.44 -6.50
C PHE A 13 9.22 -28.68 -7.57
N TYR A 14 8.21 -27.90 -7.17
CA TYR A 14 7.51 -26.98 -8.05
C TYR A 14 7.77 -25.55 -7.56
N GLN A 15 8.64 -24.82 -8.27
CA GLN A 15 8.71 -23.35 -8.19
C GLN A 15 7.44 -22.73 -8.79
N VAL A 16 6.28 -23.09 -8.25
CA VAL A 16 5.07 -22.29 -8.41
C VAL A 16 5.06 -21.42 -7.17
N ASP A 17 5.43 -20.15 -7.35
CA ASP A 17 5.51 -19.14 -6.31
C ASP A 17 4.14 -18.96 -5.62
N CYS A 18 3.83 -19.79 -4.62
CA CYS A 18 2.65 -19.64 -3.75
C CYS A 18 2.77 -18.46 -2.76
N GLN A 19 3.66 -17.50 -3.02
CA GLN A 19 3.86 -16.32 -2.20
C GLN A 19 3.21 -15.12 -2.87
N SER A 20 2.39 -14.37 -2.14
CA SER A 20 1.80 -13.12 -2.64
C SER A 20 2.87 -12.13 -3.05
N VAL A 21 2.54 -11.22 -3.98
CA VAL A 21 3.46 -10.16 -4.43
C VAL A 21 3.98 -9.35 -3.24
N ALA A 22 3.14 -9.09 -2.25
CA ALA A 22 3.55 -8.39 -1.03
C ALA A 22 4.68 -9.12 -0.27
N GLN A 23 4.57 -10.45 -0.13
CA GLN A 23 5.59 -11.27 0.52
C GLN A 23 6.90 -11.29 -0.28
N GLN A 24 6.79 -11.43 -1.61
CA GLN A 24 7.94 -11.44 -2.51
C GLN A 24 8.70 -10.11 -2.46
N CYS A 25 7.98 -8.99 -2.59
CA CYS A 25 8.56 -7.65 -2.56
C CYS A 25 9.18 -7.32 -1.19
N LEU A 26 8.54 -7.71 -0.09
CA LEU A 26 9.10 -7.52 1.26
C LEU A 26 10.38 -8.35 1.45
N THR A 27 10.37 -9.60 0.99
CA THR A 27 11.55 -10.48 1.05
C THR A 27 12.71 -9.91 0.23
N GLU A 28 12.43 -9.34 -0.94
CA GLU A 28 13.43 -8.67 -1.78
C GLU A 28 14.01 -7.43 -1.07
N GLN A 29 13.18 -6.61 -0.42
CA GLN A 29 13.67 -5.48 0.38
C GLN A 29 14.57 -5.95 1.54
N ILE A 30 14.13 -6.96 2.29
CA ILE A 30 14.93 -7.51 3.39
C ILE A 30 16.25 -8.05 2.85
N ARG A 31 16.24 -8.79 1.73
CA ARG A 31 17.47 -9.35 1.12
C ARG A 31 18.42 -8.26 0.62
N ASN A 32 17.90 -7.23 -0.04
CA ASN A 32 18.71 -6.12 -0.56
C ASN A 32 19.32 -5.27 0.57
N ASN A 33 18.60 -5.14 1.70
CA ASN A 33 19.11 -4.48 2.90
C ASN A 33 20.00 -5.39 3.78
N ALA A 34 19.88 -6.71 3.66
CA ALA A 34 20.62 -7.71 4.45
C ALA A 34 22.09 -7.88 4.04
N GLY A 35 22.62 -7.05 3.13
CA GLY A 35 24.06 -6.90 2.92
C GLY A 35 24.84 -6.56 4.20
N ASN A 36 24.17 -6.08 5.26
CA ASN A 36 24.75 -5.75 6.56
C ASN A 36 24.25 -6.60 7.75
N THR A 37 23.40 -7.61 7.55
CA THR A 37 22.73 -8.30 8.68
C THR A 37 22.58 -9.80 8.45
N ARG A 38 23.71 -10.51 8.26
CA ARG A 38 23.73 -11.99 8.26
C ARG A 38 23.74 -12.63 9.66
N GLN A 39 23.65 -11.83 10.72
CA GLN A 39 23.50 -12.34 12.08
C GLN A 39 22.33 -11.63 12.71
N LEU A 40 21.29 -12.39 13.08
CA LEU A 40 20.46 -12.21 14.28
C LEU A 40 19.26 -13.18 14.21
N ALA A 41 19.55 -14.49 14.27
CA ALA A 41 18.61 -15.49 14.75
C ALA A 41 18.63 -15.55 16.30
N ILE A 42 18.72 -14.39 16.95
CA ILE A 42 18.48 -14.21 18.38
C ILE A 42 17.02 -13.77 18.49
N GLN A 43 16.23 -14.37 19.40
CA GLN A 43 14.82 -14.08 19.63
C GLN A 43 14.52 -12.57 19.61
N GLN A 44 14.15 -12.04 18.45
CA GLN A 44 13.75 -10.65 18.31
C GLN A 44 12.34 -10.51 18.85
N SER A 45 12.11 -9.50 19.69
CA SER A 45 10.76 -9.20 20.17
C SER A 45 9.84 -8.85 18.99
N PRO A 46 8.52 -9.09 19.08
CA PRO A 46 7.58 -8.69 18.03
C PRO A 46 7.69 -7.21 17.64
N GLU A 47 7.95 -6.33 18.60
CA GLU A 47 8.22 -4.91 18.40
C GLU A 47 9.45 -4.69 17.52
N THR A 48 10.55 -5.37 17.85
CA THR A 48 11.82 -5.26 17.12
C THR A 48 11.65 -5.73 15.69
N THR A 49 10.99 -6.87 15.48
CA THR A 49 10.70 -7.43 14.16
C THR A 49 9.85 -6.46 13.33
N THR A 50 8.78 -5.92 13.92
CA THR A 50 7.87 -4.97 13.24
C THR A 50 8.59 -3.67 12.89
N LEU A 51 9.37 -3.12 13.81
CA LEU A 51 10.15 -1.90 13.58
C LEU A 51 11.23 -2.11 12.52
N ASN A 52 11.90 -3.26 12.50
CA ASN A 52 12.89 -3.58 11.48
C ASN A 52 12.25 -3.73 10.09
N ALA A 53 11.03 -4.28 10.00
CA ALA A 53 10.28 -4.31 8.75
C ALA A 53 9.99 -2.89 8.23
N PHE A 54 9.49 -1.99 9.09
CA PHE A 54 9.27 -0.60 8.69
C PHE A 54 10.57 0.11 8.28
N ARG A 55 11.66 -0.06 9.04
CA ARG A 55 12.97 0.51 8.68
C ARG A 55 13.49 -0.01 7.35
N SER A 56 13.33 -1.31 7.09
CA SER A 56 13.72 -1.94 5.82
C SER A 56 12.93 -1.37 4.65
N ILE A 57 11.62 -1.18 4.81
CA ILE A 57 10.82 -0.53 3.75
C ILE A 57 11.24 0.94 3.60
N CYS A 58 11.43 1.67 4.70
CA CYS A 58 11.75 3.09 4.65
C CYS A 58 13.15 3.42 4.13
N SER A 59 14.09 2.46 4.11
CA SER A 59 15.39 2.67 3.47
C SER A 59 15.27 2.77 1.95
N ASN A 60 14.28 2.12 1.34
CA ASN A 60 14.08 2.13 -0.11
C ASN A 60 12.63 1.81 -0.53
N PHE A 61 11.67 2.61 -0.07
CA PHE A 61 10.26 2.34 -0.33
C PHE A 61 9.90 2.49 -1.82
N ASP A 62 10.67 3.26 -2.61
CA ASP A 62 10.47 3.38 -4.06
C ASP A 62 10.68 2.03 -4.76
N SER A 63 11.78 1.33 -4.43
CA SER A 63 12.04 -0.02 -4.96
C SER A 63 10.95 -1.01 -4.54
N TYR A 64 10.47 -0.91 -3.31
CA TYR A 64 9.35 -1.73 -2.82
C TYR A 64 8.08 -1.52 -3.64
N ILE A 65 7.69 -0.26 -3.91
CA ILE A 65 6.49 0.05 -4.71
C ILE A 65 6.66 -0.36 -6.17
N ARG A 66 7.85 -0.16 -6.77
CA ARG A 66 8.14 -0.62 -8.13
C ARG A 66 8.01 -2.14 -8.28
N CYS A 67 8.36 -2.90 -7.23
CA CYS A 67 8.16 -4.35 -7.22
C CYS A 67 6.66 -4.71 -7.31
N PHE A 68 5.78 -3.98 -6.63
CA PHE A 68 4.33 -4.17 -6.78
C PHE A 68 3.87 -3.83 -8.19
N GLN A 69 4.32 -2.69 -8.73
CA GLN A 69 3.96 -2.24 -10.08
C GLN A 69 4.33 -3.27 -11.15
N SER A 70 5.48 -3.93 -11.03
CA SER A 70 5.94 -4.91 -12.01
C SER A 70 5.30 -6.29 -11.86
N ARG A 71 4.97 -6.72 -10.63
CA ARG A 71 4.53 -8.10 -10.36
C ARG A 71 3.02 -8.27 -10.23
N LEU A 72 2.29 -7.27 -9.73
CA LEU A 72 0.82 -7.38 -9.54
C LEU A 72 0.07 -7.75 -10.84
N PRO A 73 0.33 -7.12 -12.01
CA PRO A 73 -0.43 -7.42 -13.23
C PRO A 73 -0.30 -8.86 -13.71
N GLY A 74 0.77 -9.55 -13.33
CA GLY A 74 1.04 -10.94 -13.71
C GLY A 74 0.61 -11.98 -12.67
N SER A 75 0.13 -11.57 -11.49
CA SER A 75 -0.21 -12.51 -10.42
C SER A 75 -1.56 -13.18 -10.63
N ILE A 76 -1.61 -14.47 -10.35
CA ILE A 76 -2.84 -15.29 -10.36
C ILE A 76 -3.42 -15.49 -8.95
N ASP A 77 -2.72 -15.04 -7.91
CA ASP A 77 -3.19 -15.12 -6.52
C ASP A 77 -4.42 -14.22 -6.31
N SER A 78 -5.41 -14.70 -5.55
CA SER A 78 -6.66 -13.97 -5.32
C SER A 78 -6.44 -12.65 -4.59
N THR A 79 -5.53 -12.62 -3.62
CA THR A 79 -5.20 -11.41 -2.86
C THR A 79 -4.52 -10.41 -3.78
N ASP A 80 -3.59 -10.84 -4.62
CA ASP A 80 -2.91 -9.96 -5.57
C ASP A 80 -3.85 -9.41 -6.66
N ARG A 81 -4.81 -10.21 -7.12
CA ARG A 81 -5.88 -9.75 -8.03
C ARG A 81 -6.75 -8.68 -7.39
N PHE A 82 -7.10 -8.84 -6.11
CA PHE A 82 -7.77 -7.79 -5.34
C PHE A 82 -6.90 -6.53 -5.24
N LEU A 83 -5.61 -6.69 -4.89
CA LEU A 83 -4.67 -5.57 -4.79
C LEU A 83 -4.52 -4.82 -6.12
N THR A 84 -4.61 -5.50 -7.26
CA THR A 84 -4.56 -4.87 -8.59
C THR A 84 -5.68 -3.84 -8.80
N LEU A 85 -6.86 -4.05 -8.19
CA LEU A 85 -7.97 -3.08 -8.27
C LEU A 85 -7.68 -1.78 -7.48
N MET A 86 -6.86 -1.90 -6.44
CA MET A 86 -6.57 -0.84 -5.47
C MET A 86 -5.17 -0.23 -5.61
N PHE A 87 -4.30 -0.83 -6.42
CA PHE A 87 -2.93 -0.37 -6.58
C PHE A 87 -2.90 0.93 -7.40
N ASP A 88 -2.33 1.96 -6.79
CA ASP A 88 -1.94 3.20 -7.44
C ASP A 88 -0.53 3.55 -6.96
N TYR A 89 0.43 3.61 -7.88
CA TYR A 89 1.84 3.85 -7.56
C TYR A 89 2.02 5.16 -6.78
N ARG A 90 1.35 6.24 -7.18
CA ARG A 90 1.52 7.56 -6.58
C ARG A 90 0.87 7.65 -5.21
N ALA A 91 -0.29 7.01 -5.02
CA ALA A 91 -0.94 6.88 -3.73
C ALA A 91 -0.05 6.11 -2.74
N MET A 92 0.44 4.94 -3.15
CA MET A 92 1.34 4.13 -2.34
C MET A 92 2.65 4.87 -2.01
N TRP A 93 3.21 5.61 -2.98
CA TRP A 93 4.39 6.46 -2.77
C TRP A 93 4.12 7.57 -1.75
N THR A 94 2.98 8.26 -1.85
CA THR A 94 2.55 9.30 -0.91
C THR A 94 2.40 8.72 0.51
N ALA A 95 1.79 7.54 0.62
CA ALA A 95 1.61 6.84 1.89
C ALA A 95 2.94 6.48 2.54
N TYR A 96 3.84 5.81 1.82
CA TYR A 96 5.13 5.40 2.37
C TYR A 96 6.05 6.58 2.66
N ARG A 97 6.09 7.60 1.80
CA ARG A 97 6.84 8.83 2.10
C ARG A 97 6.39 9.46 3.42
N GLY A 98 5.08 9.54 3.63
CA GLY A 98 4.52 10.06 4.88
C GLY A 98 4.85 9.18 6.10
N LEU A 99 4.55 7.89 6.02
CA LEU A 99 4.86 6.94 7.09
C LEU A 99 6.34 6.97 7.49
N CYS A 100 7.23 7.01 6.50
CA CYS A 100 8.67 7.05 6.74
C CYS A 100 9.14 8.37 7.34
N SER A 101 8.45 9.49 7.06
CA SER A 101 8.72 10.77 7.75
C SER A 101 8.33 10.75 9.23
N ASP A 102 7.33 9.93 9.61
CA ASP A 102 6.87 9.79 11.00
C ASP A 102 7.39 8.53 11.71
N LEU A 103 8.29 7.77 11.08
CA LEU A 103 8.75 6.49 11.61
C LEU A 103 9.35 6.61 13.01
N ASN A 104 10.07 7.70 13.30
CA ASN A 104 10.65 7.92 14.62
C ASN A 104 9.59 8.10 15.71
N VAL A 105 8.49 8.78 15.38
CA VAL A 105 7.35 8.97 16.29
C VAL A 105 6.57 7.66 16.47
N LEU A 106 6.42 6.90 15.39
CA LEU A 106 5.76 5.59 15.40
C LEU A 106 6.58 4.54 16.16
N ALA A 107 7.91 4.60 16.07
CA ALA A 107 8.81 3.64 16.71
C ALA A 107 8.65 3.61 18.24
N THR A 108 8.40 4.76 18.87
CA THR A 108 8.16 4.82 20.32
C THR A 108 6.79 4.25 20.73
N ARG A 109 5.94 3.91 19.76
CA ARG A 109 4.56 3.41 19.93
C ARG A 109 4.33 2.07 19.23
N ILE A 110 5.40 1.41 18.78
CA ILE A 110 5.32 0.23 17.93
C ILE A 110 4.51 -0.91 18.55
N ARG A 111 4.44 -0.97 19.89
CA ARG A 111 3.65 -1.95 20.63
C ARG A 111 2.16 -1.87 20.28
N CYS A 112 1.64 -0.69 19.93
CA CYS A 112 0.25 -0.51 19.51
C CYS A 112 -0.04 -1.08 18.12
N LEU A 113 0.99 -1.35 17.30
CA LEU A 113 0.83 -1.90 15.95
C LEU A 113 1.01 -3.42 15.90
N LEU A 114 1.19 -4.07 17.04
CA LEU A 114 1.31 -5.51 17.11
C LEU A 114 -0.05 -6.17 16.84
N SER A 115 -0.01 -7.41 16.34
CA SER A 115 -1.22 -8.19 16.09
C SER A 115 -1.93 -8.53 17.41
N THR A 116 -3.08 -7.89 17.63
CA THR A 116 -4.03 -8.23 18.70
C THR A 116 -5.22 -9.03 18.15
N PRO A 117 -6.06 -9.66 19.01
CA PRO A 117 -7.31 -10.28 18.56
C PRO A 117 -8.23 -9.33 17.78
N GLU A 118 -8.29 -8.06 18.18
CA GLU A 118 -9.10 -7.02 17.52
C GLU A 118 -8.56 -6.71 16.12
N VAL A 119 -7.24 -6.56 15.98
CA VAL A 119 -6.60 -6.40 14.67
C VAL A 119 -6.90 -7.61 13.78
N ARG A 120 -6.76 -8.84 14.30
CA ARG A 120 -7.07 -10.07 13.54
C ARG A 120 -8.51 -10.11 13.07
N ARG A 121 -9.46 -9.68 13.90
CA ARG A 121 -10.87 -9.57 13.51
C ARG A 121 -11.08 -8.61 12.33
N CYS A 122 -10.35 -7.49 12.28
CA CYS A 122 -10.38 -6.60 11.11
C CYS A 122 -9.92 -7.33 9.83
N TYR A 123 -8.87 -8.16 9.92
CA TYR A 123 -8.39 -8.97 8.79
C TYR A 123 -9.37 -10.07 8.39
N ASP A 124 -10.06 -10.71 9.34
CA ASP A 124 -11.03 -11.76 9.03
C ASP A 124 -12.18 -11.21 8.17
N ILE A 125 -12.71 -10.03 8.53
CA ILE A 125 -13.74 -9.33 7.77
C ILE A 125 -13.20 -8.90 6.40
N PHE A 126 -11.99 -8.35 6.36
CA PHE A 126 -11.33 -7.97 5.12
C PHE A 126 -11.17 -9.16 4.16
N ASN A 127 -10.71 -10.31 4.65
CA ASN A 127 -10.49 -11.52 3.84
C ASN A 127 -11.79 -12.08 3.26
N GLN A 128 -12.91 -11.96 3.98
CA GLN A 128 -14.24 -12.26 3.44
C GLN A 128 -14.59 -11.32 2.28
N GLY A 129 -14.34 -10.01 2.43
CA GLY A 129 -14.56 -9.01 1.38
C GLY A 129 -13.67 -9.23 0.15
N VAL A 130 -12.39 -9.56 0.34
CA VAL A 130 -11.45 -9.93 -0.74
C VAL A 130 -12.01 -11.12 -1.52
N THR A 131 -12.43 -12.16 -0.81
CA THR A 131 -13.00 -13.38 -1.44
C THR A 131 -14.24 -13.04 -2.26
N GLN A 132 -15.12 -12.18 -1.74
CA GLN A 132 -16.32 -11.73 -2.46
C GLN A 132 -15.96 -10.97 -3.75
N VAL A 133 -15.05 -10.00 -3.69
CA VAL A 133 -14.63 -9.21 -4.86
C VAL A 133 -14.00 -10.09 -5.93
N VAL A 134 -13.09 -10.99 -5.54
CA VAL A 134 -12.41 -11.88 -6.48
C VAL A 134 -13.38 -12.86 -7.14
N ASN A 135 -14.38 -13.35 -6.39
CA ASN A 135 -15.44 -14.20 -6.94
C ASN A 135 -16.32 -13.44 -7.95
N LEU A 136 -16.67 -12.19 -7.67
CA LEU A 136 -17.43 -11.36 -8.61
C LEU A 136 -16.62 -11.07 -9.88
N GLN A 137 -15.32 -10.85 -9.73
CA GLN A 137 -14.39 -10.66 -10.84
C GLN A 137 -14.26 -11.93 -11.70
N SER A 138 -14.08 -13.10 -11.09
CA SER A 138 -13.95 -14.37 -11.83
C SER A 138 -15.25 -14.76 -12.56
N GLN A 139 -16.40 -14.41 -11.99
CA GLN A 139 -17.72 -14.65 -12.59
C GLN A 139 -18.14 -13.56 -13.59
N SER A 140 -17.32 -12.52 -13.81
CA SER A 140 -17.64 -11.38 -14.69
C SER A 140 -19.00 -10.74 -14.38
N ARG A 141 -19.37 -10.65 -13.10
CA ARG A 141 -20.70 -10.14 -12.66
C ARG A 141 -20.74 -8.64 -12.45
N LEU A 142 -19.58 -8.00 -12.37
CA LEU A 142 -19.41 -6.56 -12.25
C LEU A 142 -18.37 -6.11 -13.26
N ASP A 143 -18.54 -4.89 -13.76
CA ASP A 143 -17.53 -4.20 -14.55
C ASP A 143 -16.34 -3.77 -13.68
N GLU A 144 -15.26 -3.31 -14.32
CA GLU A 144 -14.06 -2.90 -13.61
C GLU A 144 -14.33 -1.78 -12.60
N TYR A 145 -15.20 -0.83 -12.96
CA TYR A 145 -15.58 0.27 -12.09
C TYR A 145 -16.31 -0.22 -10.82
N GLY A 146 -17.30 -1.10 -10.96
CA GLY A 146 -18.01 -1.72 -9.84
C GLY A 146 -17.09 -2.55 -8.94
N LEU A 147 -16.15 -3.30 -9.52
CA LEU A 147 -15.15 -4.05 -8.77
C LEU A 147 -14.21 -3.14 -7.98
N ARG A 148 -13.73 -2.05 -8.58
CA ARG A 148 -12.86 -1.06 -7.91
C ARG A 148 -13.59 -0.37 -6.75
N ASN A 149 -14.86 0.00 -6.93
CA ASN A 149 -15.66 0.60 -5.85
C ASN A 149 -15.88 -0.38 -4.69
N LEU A 150 -16.16 -1.66 -4.98
CA LEU A 150 -16.30 -2.67 -3.95
C LEU A 150 -14.98 -2.93 -3.22
N ALA A 151 -13.87 -3.04 -3.95
CA ALA A 151 -12.54 -3.18 -3.38
C ALA A 151 -12.18 -1.97 -2.49
N CYS A 152 -12.52 -0.77 -2.93
CA CYS A 152 -12.35 0.47 -2.16
C CYS A 152 -13.10 0.42 -0.82
N ASN A 153 -14.39 0.04 -0.84
CA ASN A 153 -15.17 -0.12 0.40
C ASN A 153 -14.55 -1.15 1.34
N VAL A 154 -14.16 -2.32 0.83
CA VAL A 154 -13.54 -3.39 1.62
C VAL A 154 -12.22 -2.92 2.26
N SER A 155 -11.37 -2.23 1.50
CA SER A 155 -10.12 -1.66 2.00
C SER A 155 -10.37 -0.58 3.06
N VAL A 156 -11.26 0.38 2.80
CA VAL A 156 -11.54 1.47 3.74
C VAL A 156 -12.18 0.95 5.03
N GLN A 157 -13.09 -0.02 4.97
CA GLN A 157 -13.66 -0.64 6.18
C GLN A 157 -12.60 -1.31 7.04
N ARG A 158 -11.66 -2.04 6.42
CA ARG A 158 -10.52 -2.61 7.14
C ARG A 158 -9.69 -1.52 7.82
N TYR A 159 -9.35 -0.47 7.09
CA TYR A 159 -8.53 0.63 7.62
C TYR A 159 -9.23 1.37 8.75
N GLN A 160 -10.55 1.60 8.66
CA GLN A 160 -11.35 2.16 9.76
C GLN A 160 -11.29 1.27 11.01
N CYS A 161 -11.44 -0.04 10.85
CA CYS A 161 -11.34 -0.99 11.95
C CYS A 161 -9.94 -0.97 12.60
N GLU A 162 -8.87 -1.09 11.80
CA GLU A 162 -7.50 -1.09 12.32
C GLU A 162 -7.15 0.23 13.02
N THR A 163 -7.51 1.37 12.42
CA THR A 163 -7.21 2.70 12.98
C THR A 163 -7.94 2.96 14.29
N GLN A 164 -9.15 2.44 14.47
CA GLN A 164 -9.85 2.50 15.76
C GLN A 164 -9.09 1.71 16.83
N VAL A 165 -8.60 0.51 16.51
CA VAL A 165 -7.80 -0.30 17.43
C VAL A 165 -6.51 0.41 17.80
N TYR A 166 -5.79 0.96 16.82
CA TYR A 166 -4.55 1.68 17.06
C TYR A 166 -4.78 2.97 17.87
N SER A 167 -5.84 3.73 17.56
CA SER A 167 -6.20 4.96 18.28
C SER A 167 -6.60 4.68 19.74
N PHE A 168 -7.24 3.53 19.99
CA PHE A 168 -7.57 3.11 21.35
C PHE A 168 -6.31 2.82 22.19
N CYS A 169 -5.26 2.27 21.57
CA CYS A 169 -3.98 2.04 22.23
C CYS A 169 -3.18 3.33 22.43
N ASP A 170 -3.02 4.14 21.37
CA ASP A 170 -2.36 5.44 21.39
C ASP A 170 -2.91 6.31 20.24
N ALA A 171 -3.45 7.48 20.58
CA ALA A 171 -4.09 8.37 19.61
C ALA A 171 -3.15 8.77 18.44
N GLN A 172 -1.88 9.03 18.73
CA GLN A 172 -0.92 9.44 17.72
C GLN A 172 -0.53 8.27 16.80
N ALA A 173 -0.42 7.04 17.33
CA ALA A 173 -0.26 5.85 16.50
C ALA A 173 -1.46 5.67 15.56
N GLY A 174 -2.67 5.88 16.08
CA GLY A 174 -3.91 5.90 15.30
C GLY A 174 -3.88 6.90 14.14
N GLU A 175 -3.55 8.16 14.42
CA GLU A 175 -3.45 9.23 13.41
C GLU A 175 -2.40 8.96 12.33
N ILE A 176 -1.22 8.45 12.72
CA ILE A 176 -0.15 8.08 11.78
C ILE A 176 -0.62 6.96 10.85
N MET A 177 -1.22 5.89 11.40
CA MET A 177 -1.69 4.76 10.60
C MET A 177 -2.90 5.11 9.74
N GLN A 178 -3.82 5.95 10.23
CA GLN A 178 -4.93 6.45 9.43
C GLN A 178 -4.42 7.24 8.22
N SER A 179 -3.47 8.15 8.45
CA SER A 179 -2.85 8.93 7.39
C SER A 179 -2.15 8.03 6.37
N PHE A 180 -1.45 6.99 6.83
CA PHE A 180 -0.80 6.01 5.98
C PHE A 180 -1.81 5.25 5.11
N PHE A 181 -2.81 4.61 5.73
CA PHE A 181 -3.77 3.78 5.02
C PHE A 181 -4.60 4.58 4.01
N TYR A 182 -5.13 5.73 4.40
CA TYR A 182 -5.96 6.53 3.49
C TYR A 182 -5.14 7.22 2.40
N ALA A 183 -3.86 7.53 2.62
CA ALA A 183 -3.01 7.95 1.51
C ALA A 183 -2.75 6.84 0.50
N GLY A 184 -2.76 5.58 0.95
CA GLY A 184 -2.42 4.41 0.13
C GLY A 184 -3.52 3.94 -0.82
N VAL A 185 -4.77 4.40 -0.66
CA VAL A 185 -5.84 4.10 -1.63
C VAL A 185 -5.82 5.07 -2.81
N PRO A 186 -6.33 4.69 -4.00
CA PRO A 186 -6.39 5.58 -5.16
C PRO A 186 -7.17 6.86 -4.86
N PRO A 187 -6.87 8.00 -5.54
CA PRO A 187 -7.60 9.25 -5.36
C PRO A 187 -9.12 9.09 -5.51
N THR A 188 -9.57 8.36 -6.53
CA THR A 188 -10.98 8.08 -6.78
C THR A 188 -11.66 7.35 -5.61
N CYS A 189 -10.93 6.47 -4.93
CA CYS A 189 -11.43 5.78 -3.74
C CYS A 189 -11.57 6.73 -2.55
N ARG A 190 -10.61 7.65 -2.35
CA ARG A 190 -10.73 8.68 -1.31
C ARG A 190 -11.92 9.59 -1.55
N ASP A 191 -12.07 10.07 -2.78
CA ASP A 191 -13.17 10.96 -3.17
C ASP A 191 -14.53 10.28 -2.96
N TYR A 192 -14.63 9.01 -3.36
CA TYR A 192 -15.84 8.20 -3.19
C TYR A 192 -16.18 7.91 -1.70
N THR A 193 -15.17 7.69 -0.86
CA THR A 193 -15.38 7.33 0.56
C THR A 193 -15.32 8.51 1.52
N GLY A 194 -14.95 9.70 1.05
CA GLY A 194 -14.71 10.87 1.89
C GLY A 194 -13.54 10.70 2.88
N THR A 195 -12.60 9.79 2.60
CA THR A 195 -11.47 9.53 3.50
C THR A 195 -10.37 10.58 3.34
N TYR A 196 -9.82 11.03 4.48
CA TYR A 196 -8.82 12.09 4.53
C TYR A 196 -7.47 11.57 5.05
N SER A 197 -6.37 12.01 4.42
CA SER A 197 -5.01 11.77 4.91
C SER A 197 -4.16 13.03 4.85
N ARG A 198 -3.48 13.36 5.96
CA ARG A 198 -2.51 14.47 5.98
C ARG A 198 -1.35 14.26 5.00
N TYR A 199 -0.98 13.02 4.69
CA TYR A 199 0.10 12.74 3.74
C TYR A 199 -0.27 13.12 2.30
N THR A 200 -1.55 13.02 1.93
CA THR A 200 -2.00 13.49 0.62
C THR A 200 -1.93 15.01 0.51
N HIS A 201 -2.15 15.74 1.59
CA HIS A 201 -1.96 17.19 1.63
C HIS A 201 -0.47 17.57 1.58
N MET A 202 0.39 16.87 2.33
CA MET A 202 1.83 17.16 2.39
C MET A 202 2.60 16.76 1.13
N TYR A 203 2.24 15.64 0.53
CA TYR A 203 3.03 14.99 -0.53
C TYR A 203 2.23 14.67 -1.80
N GLY A 204 0.91 14.80 -1.77
CA GLY A 204 0.03 14.51 -2.91
C GLY A 204 -0.05 15.64 -3.93
N SER A 205 0.38 16.86 -3.60
CA SER A 205 0.40 18.05 -4.47
C SER A 205 1.57 18.07 -5.47
N GLY A 206 1.87 16.92 -6.07
CA GLY A 206 2.57 16.82 -7.34
C GLY A 206 1.60 16.87 -8.52
N GLU A 207 0.59 17.75 -8.51
CA GLU A 207 0.17 18.24 -9.82
C GLU A 207 1.43 18.84 -10.41
N ILE A 208 2.01 18.15 -11.39
CA ILE A 208 2.72 18.84 -12.44
C ILE A 208 1.66 19.79 -12.98
N THR A 209 1.61 21.00 -12.44
CA THR A 209 1.11 22.14 -13.18
C THR A 209 1.96 22.10 -14.42
N SER A 210 1.39 21.55 -15.48
CA SER A 210 1.94 21.69 -16.80
C SER A 210 1.89 23.19 -17.05
N ILE A 211 2.97 23.89 -16.70
CA ILE A 211 3.28 25.20 -17.24
C ILE A 211 3.74 24.95 -18.69
N SER A 212 2.91 24.25 -19.47
CA SER A 212 3.01 24.12 -20.90
C SER A 212 1.86 24.95 -21.44
N ASN A 213 2.19 26.03 -22.13
CA ASN A 213 1.29 26.95 -22.85
C ASN A 213 0.80 28.19 -22.09
N LEU A 214 1.69 28.83 -21.33
CA LEU A 214 1.56 30.27 -21.01
C LEU A 214 2.77 31.09 -21.52
N LEU A 215 3.35 30.62 -22.63
CA LEU A 215 4.27 31.36 -23.48
C LEU A 215 3.74 31.23 -24.91
N PHE A 216 3.64 32.36 -25.62
CA PHE A 216 3.11 32.54 -26.99
C PHE A 216 1.61 32.85 -27.14
N THR A 217 1.15 33.94 -26.50
CA THR A 217 0.28 34.93 -27.17
C THR A 217 0.59 36.33 -26.59
N LEU A 218 1.84 36.77 -26.76
CA LEU A 218 2.11 38.21 -26.80
C LEU A 218 1.48 38.76 -28.09
N PRO A 219 0.75 39.88 -28.05
CA PRO A 219 -0.13 40.29 -29.14
C PRO A 219 0.68 40.73 -30.35
N ILE A 220 0.53 40.01 -31.45
CA ILE A 220 0.78 40.51 -32.81
C ILE A 220 -0.31 41.57 -33.09
N PHE A 221 -0.23 42.75 -32.47
CA PHE A 221 -1.06 43.90 -32.85
C PHE A 221 -0.39 45.27 -32.59
N LEU A 222 0.91 45.31 -32.23
CA LEU A 222 1.70 46.55 -32.19
C LEU A 222 2.55 46.80 -33.45
N ILE A 223 2.18 46.19 -34.59
CA ILE A 223 2.74 46.52 -35.91
C ILE A 223 1.59 46.84 -36.89
N ILE A 224 0.74 47.80 -36.53
CA ILE A 224 0.00 48.64 -37.48
C ILE A 224 0.17 50.09 -37.01
N SER A 225 1.42 50.56 -37.01
CA SER A 225 1.77 51.98 -36.91
C SER A 225 3.02 52.26 -37.73
N LYS A 226 2.94 51.90 -39.01
CA LYS A 226 3.73 52.44 -40.13
C LYS A 226 3.05 51.89 -41.38
N TRP A 227 2.60 52.79 -42.26
CA TRP A 227 1.82 52.56 -43.49
C TRP A 227 0.28 52.63 -43.36
N LEU A 228 -0.23 53.79 -42.94
CA LEU A 228 -1.15 54.66 -43.70
C LEU A 228 -1.53 55.87 -42.84
#